data_AF-A0A2N1PFQ0-F1
#
_entry.id   AF-A0A2N1PFQ0-F1
#
_cell.length_a   1.000
_cell.length_b   1.000
_cell.length_c   1.000
_cell.angle_alpha   90.00
_cell.angle_beta   90.00
_cell.angle_gamma   90.00
#
_symmetry.space_group_name_H-M   'P 1'
#
loop_
_entity.id
_entity.type
_entity.pdbx_description
1 polymer ?
#
loop_
_entity_poly.entity_id
_entity_poly.type
_entity_poly.pdbx_seq_one_letter_code
_entity_poly.pdbx_strand_id
1 'polypeptide(L)'
;MYYFSNRSKIGFEIAVLGESENTARYIGINVTKTIMIAALVSGGLCGIVGMMQTTGVSGALSTEITGGLGFTAIIVAWLSGLKVPFVVVNSFAFAVLLQGASYIQTAFQIPGSVAEMIQAIILFFILGSEFVLQYRFVSDKTKSEVA
;
A
#
# COMPACT_ATOMS: atom_id res chain seq x y z
N MET A 1 12.49 -7.17 5.13
CA MET A 1 12.26 -6.15 4.09
C MET A 1 13.04 -4.85 4.28
N TYR A 2 13.14 -4.27 5.49
CA TYR A 2 13.83 -2.98 5.73
C TYR A 2 15.30 -2.93 5.24
N TYR A 3 16.06 -4.00 5.48
CA TYR A 3 17.46 -4.08 5.05
C TYR A 3 17.62 -4.20 3.52
N PHE A 4 16.63 -4.79 2.83
CA PHE A 4 16.69 -4.98 1.37
C PHE A 4 16.38 -3.68 0.62
N SER A 5 15.49 -2.84 1.17
CA SER A 5 15.12 -1.56 0.54
C SER A 5 16.19 -0.48 0.71
N ASN A 6 16.87 -0.42 1.86
CA ASN A 6 17.79 0.69 2.17
C ASN A 6 19.29 0.38 1.95
N ARG A 7 19.67 -0.90 1.75
CA ARG A 7 21.09 -1.31 1.59
C ARG A 7 21.37 -2.17 0.35
N SER A 8 20.36 -2.60 -0.41
CA SER A 8 20.56 -3.39 -1.64
C SER A 8 20.51 -2.51 -2.89
N LYS A 9 21.43 -2.75 -3.83
CA LYS A 9 21.42 -2.11 -5.16
C LYS A 9 20.06 -2.26 -5.85
N ILE A 10 19.41 -3.40 -5.66
CA ILE A 10 18.11 -3.73 -6.27
C ILE A 10 16.99 -2.83 -5.70
N GLY A 11 17.01 -2.51 -4.40
CA GLY A 11 16.02 -1.62 -3.78
C GLY A 11 16.15 -0.18 -4.25
N PHE A 12 17.39 0.29 -4.45
CA PHE A 12 17.66 1.62 -5.01
C PHE A 12 17.27 1.70 -6.49
N GLU A 13 17.60 0.69 -7.30
CA GLU A 13 17.20 0.64 -8.70
C GLU A 13 15.67 0.66 -8.87
N ILE A 14 14.91 -0.02 -8.00
CA ILE A 14 13.45 0.00 -8.00
C ILE A 14 12.90 1.37 -7.59
N ALA A 15 13.50 2.03 -6.59
CA ALA A 15 13.09 3.36 -6.16
C ALA A 15 13.30 4.41 -7.27
N VAL A 16 14.46 4.38 -7.92
CA VAL A 16 14.79 5.29 -9.04
C VAL A 16 13.90 5.02 -10.26
N LEU A 17 13.60 3.75 -10.55
CA LEU A 17 12.62 3.37 -11.58
C LEU A 17 11.21 3.88 -11.27
N GLY A 18 10.81 3.91 -10.00
CA GLY A 18 9.53 4.45 -9.56
C GLY A 18 9.38 5.96 -9.75
N GLU A 19 10.50 6.69 -9.83
CA GLU A 19 10.50 8.15 -9.98
C GLU A 19 10.57 8.57 -11.46
N SER A 20 11.42 7.93 -12.28
CA SER A 20 11.39 8.09 -13.74
C SER A 20 12.19 7.00 -14.45
N GLU A 21 11.56 6.32 -15.40
CA GLU A 21 12.23 5.35 -16.28
C GLU A 21 13.38 6.00 -17.08
N ASN A 22 13.20 7.27 -17.47
CA ASN A 22 14.19 8.01 -18.26
C ASN A 22 15.46 8.29 -17.44
N THR A 23 15.31 8.58 -16.14
CA THR A 23 16.43 8.76 -15.19
C THR A 23 17.15 7.44 -14.95
N ALA A 24 16.42 6.33 -14.78
CA ALA A 24 17.04 5.02 -14.59
C ALA A 24 17.89 4.60 -15.80
N ARG A 25 17.41 4.85 -17.02
CA ARG A 25 18.12 4.54 -18.27
C ARG A 25 19.36 5.42 -18.45
N TYR A 26 19.30 6.68 -17.99
CA TYR A 26 20.43 7.61 -18.04
C TYR A 26 21.58 7.21 -17.11
N ILE A 27 21.27 6.58 -15.97
CA ILE A 27 22.27 6.12 -14.99
C ILE A 27 22.82 4.73 -15.36
N GLY A 28 22.41 4.15 -16.49
CA GLY A 28 22.89 2.86 -16.98
C GLY A 28 22.26 1.65 -16.28
N ILE A 29 21.12 1.82 -15.60
CA ILE A 29 20.38 0.72 -14.98
C ILE A 29 19.66 -0.09 -16.07
N ASN A 30 19.79 -1.42 -16.01
CA ASN A 30 19.07 -2.31 -16.93
C ASN A 30 17.62 -2.48 -16.47
N VAL A 31 16.76 -1.55 -16.89
CA VAL A 31 15.33 -1.45 -16.56
C VAL A 31 14.61 -2.81 -16.67
N THR A 32 14.79 -3.51 -17.80
CA THR A 32 14.12 -4.80 -18.06
C THR A 32 14.49 -5.86 -17.03
N LYS A 33 15.77 -5.94 -16.64
CA LYS A 33 16.24 -6.92 -15.66
C LYS A 33 15.74 -6.58 -14.25
N THR A 34 15.75 -5.32 -13.86
CA THR A 34 15.27 -4.88 -12.56
C THR A 34 13.76 -5.12 -12.41
N ILE A 35 12.96 -4.85 -13.45
CA ILE A 35 11.52 -5.15 -13.47
C ILE A 35 11.28 -6.66 -13.32
N MET A 36 12.01 -7.49 -14.07
CA MET A 36 11.85 -8.94 -14.00
C MET A 36 12.20 -9.50 -12.61
N ILE A 37 13.29 -9.03 -12.00
CA ILE A 37 13.67 -9.43 -10.64
C ILE A 37 12.62 -8.95 -9.63
N ALA A 38 12.15 -7.71 -9.75
CA ALA A 38 11.13 -7.16 -8.85
C ALA A 38 9.82 -7.96 -8.94
N ALA A 39 9.37 -8.31 -10.15
CA ALA A 39 8.18 -9.12 -10.38
C ALA A 39 8.31 -10.55 -9.86
N LEU A 40 9.48 -11.19 -10.03
CA LEU A 40 9.74 -12.52 -9.49
C LEU A 40 9.75 -12.53 -7.95
N VAL A 41 10.37 -11.52 -7.34
CA VAL A 41 10.44 -11.40 -5.87
C VAL A 41 9.07 -11.08 -5.28
N SER A 42 8.32 -10.12 -5.84
CA SER A 42 6.99 -9.76 -5.35
C SER A 42 5.97 -10.88 -5.59
N GLY A 43 6.02 -11.52 -6.77
CA GLY A 43 5.18 -12.66 -7.12
C GLY A 43 5.46 -13.88 -6.22
N GLY A 44 6.73 -14.18 -5.95
CA GLY A 44 7.11 -15.25 -5.03
C GLY A 44 6.61 -15.02 -3.60
N LEU A 45 6.73 -13.79 -3.09
CA LEU A 45 6.20 -13.43 -1.77
C LEU A 45 4.67 -13.52 -1.71
N CYS A 46 3.97 -12.99 -2.72
CA CYS A 46 2.50 -13.08 -2.81
C CYS A 46 2.03 -14.54 -2.85
N GLY A 47 2.72 -15.39 -3.61
CA GLY A 47 2.42 -16.82 -3.69
C GLY A 47 2.57 -17.55 -2.35
N ILE A 48 3.64 -17.26 -1.58
CA ILE A 48 3.85 -17.85 -0.25
C ILE A 48 2.73 -17.42 0.71
N VAL A 49 2.35 -16.14 0.70
CA VAL A 49 1.27 -15.61 1.54
C VAL A 49 -0.07 -16.25 1.16
N GLY A 50 -0.37 -16.37 -0.14
CA GLY A 50 -1.59 -17.03 -0.62
C GLY A 50 -1.67 -18.51 -0.25
N MET A 51 -0.53 -19.23 -0.29
CA MET A 51 -0.44 -20.61 0.17
C MET A 51 -0.70 -20.71 1.68
N MET A 52 -0.09 -19.85 2.49
CA MET A 52 -0.32 -19.80 3.94
C MET A 52 -1.79 -19.51 4.27
N GLN A 53 -2.43 -18.59 3.54
CA GLN A 53 -3.84 -18.26 3.73
C GLN A 53 -4.75 -19.47 3.41
N THR A 54 -4.49 -20.15 2.29
CA THR A 54 -5.30 -21.27 1.82
C THR A 54 -5.19 -22.49 2.72
N THR A 55 -3.97 -22.82 3.15
CA THR A 55 -3.72 -23.96 4.06
C THR A 55 -4.17 -23.67 5.49
N GLY A 56 -4.12 -22.40 5.94
CA GLY A 56 -4.39 -22.03 7.33
C GLY A 56 -5.85 -21.80 7.70
N VAL A 57 -6.65 -21.16 6.83
CA VAL A 57 -7.98 -20.65 7.23
C VAL A 57 -9.15 -21.51 6.75
N SER A 58 -9.14 -21.96 5.50
CA SER A 58 -10.38 -22.51 4.90
C SER A 58 -10.36 -24.02 4.64
N GLY A 59 -9.19 -24.66 4.51
CA GLY A 59 -9.11 -26.08 4.10
C GLY A 59 -9.75 -26.43 2.74
N ALA A 60 -10.37 -25.44 2.09
CA ALA A 60 -11.11 -25.49 0.85
C ALA A 60 -10.93 -24.15 0.11
N LEU A 61 -10.93 -24.20 -1.22
CA LEU A 61 -10.94 -23.02 -2.08
C LEU A 61 -12.30 -22.31 -1.92
N SER A 62 -12.44 -21.45 -0.91
CA SER A 62 -13.58 -20.54 -0.82
C SER A 62 -13.42 -19.42 -1.84
N THR A 63 -14.51 -18.93 -2.41
CA THR A 63 -14.53 -17.82 -3.39
C THR A 63 -13.93 -16.52 -2.84
N GLU A 64 -13.72 -16.44 -1.52
CA GLU A 64 -13.20 -15.29 -0.79
C GLU A 64 -11.85 -15.58 -0.10
N ILE A 65 -10.91 -16.25 -0.79
CA ILE A 65 -9.56 -16.48 -0.25
C ILE A 65 -8.88 -15.17 0.20
N THR A 66 -9.12 -14.08 -0.54
CA THR A 66 -8.52 -12.78 -0.21
C THR A 66 -9.43 -11.90 0.65
N GLY A 67 -10.75 -12.10 0.69
CA GLY A 67 -11.68 -11.33 1.55
C GLY A 67 -11.49 -9.81 1.54
N GLY A 68 -11.01 -9.21 0.44
CA GLY A 68 -10.72 -7.78 0.36
C GLY A 68 -9.38 -7.32 0.95
N LEU A 69 -8.52 -8.22 1.46
CA LEU A 69 -7.21 -7.89 2.05
C LEU A 69 -6.29 -7.13 1.08
N GLY A 70 -6.42 -7.35 -0.23
CA GLY A 70 -5.71 -6.59 -1.25
C GLY A 70 -6.09 -5.10 -1.27
N PHE A 71 -7.38 -4.77 -1.10
CA PHE A 71 -7.83 -3.38 -0.99
C PHE A 71 -7.30 -2.73 0.27
N THR A 72 -7.34 -3.43 1.41
CA THR A 72 -6.75 -2.94 2.66
C THR A 72 -5.24 -2.69 2.52
N ALA A 73 -4.53 -3.55 1.78
CA ALA A 73 -3.10 -3.39 1.55
C ALA A 73 -2.75 -2.09 0.79
N ILE A 74 -3.61 -1.65 -0.14
CA ILE A 74 -3.44 -0.35 -0.84
C ILE A 74 -3.52 0.81 0.17
N ILE A 75 -4.50 0.77 1.07
CA ILE A 75 -4.69 1.80 2.11
C ILE A 75 -3.46 1.89 3.00
N VAL A 76 -2.98 0.74 3.49
CA VAL A 76 -1.80 0.65 4.36
C VAL A 76 -0.53 1.13 3.64
N ALA A 77 -0.37 0.79 2.36
CA ALA A 77 0.79 1.20 1.56
C ALA A 77 0.86 2.73 1.42
N TRP A 78 -0.28 3.37 1.13
CA TRP A 78 -0.35 4.82 1.02
C TRP A 78 -0.22 5.54 2.35
N LEU A 79 -0.88 5.05 3.40
CA LEU A 79 -0.75 5.61 4.75
C LEU A 79 0.72 5.62 5.23
N SER A 80 1.53 4.69 4.73
CA SER A 80 2.93 4.55 5.09
C SER A 80 3.88 5.42 4.26
N GLY A 81 3.38 6.20 3.29
CA GLY A 81 4.19 7.06 2.44
C GLY A 81 5.30 6.31 1.70
N LEU A 82 5.04 5.07 1.27
CA LEU A 82 6.00 4.15 0.64
C LEU A 82 7.24 3.81 1.50
N LYS A 83 7.26 4.19 2.78
CA LYS A 83 8.37 3.89 3.69
C LYS A 83 8.13 2.57 4.41
N VAL A 84 9.00 1.59 4.12
CA VAL A 84 8.98 0.23 4.68
C VAL A 84 8.79 0.14 6.21
N PRO A 85 9.42 0.97 7.07
CA PRO A 85 9.21 0.81 8.52
C PRO A 85 7.79 1.19 8.96
N PHE A 86 7.17 2.17 8.30
CA PHE A 86 5.80 2.58 8.60
C PHE A 86 4.79 1.55 8.11
N VAL A 87 5.07 0.84 7.00
CA VAL A 87 4.22 -0.25 6.49
C VAL A 87 4.00 -1.33 7.54
N VAL A 88 5.04 -1.72 8.28
CA VAL A 88 4.93 -2.77 9.31
C VAL A 88 4.07 -2.33 10.49
N VAL A 89 4.21 -1.07 10.92
CA VAL A 89 3.42 -0.53 12.04
C VAL A 89 1.96 -0.36 11.64
N ASN A 90 1.71 0.21 10.45
CA ASN A 90 0.38 0.45 9.94
C ASN A 90 -0.36 -0.86 9.60
N SER A 91 0.33 -1.86 9.03
CA SER A 91 -0.28 -3.15 8.74
C SER A 91 -0.71 -3.88 10.00
N PHE A 92 0.08 -3.78 11.08
CA PHE A 92 -0.28 -4.35 12.38
C PHE A 92 -1.53 -3.67 12.96
N ALA A 93 -1.59 -2.34 12.93
CA ALA A 93 -2.78 -1.60 13.38
C ALA A 93 -4.04 -1.99 12.58
N PHE A 94 -3.92 -2.10 11.26
CA PHE A 94 -5.02 -2.55 10.40
C PHE A 94 -5.41 -4.00 10.61
N ALA A 95 -4.46 -4.89 10.91
CA ALA A 95 -4.77 -6.28 11.26
C ALA A 95 -5.62 -6.38 12.54
N VAL A 96 -5.28 -5.59 13.57
CA VAL A 96 -6.08 -5.49 14.80
C VAL A 96 -7.47 -4.93 14.50
N LEU A 97 -7.57 -3.90 13.66
CA LEU A 97 -8.85 -3.32 13.24
C LEU A 97 -9.72 -4.33 12.51
N LEU A 98 -9.18 -5.07 11.54
CA LEU A 98 -9.89 -6.10 10.79
C LEU A 98 -10.40 -7.23 11.69
N GLN A 99 -9.56 -7.71 12.60
CA GLN A 99 -9.94 -8.76 13.54
C GLN A 99 -10.99 -8.27 14.54
N GLY A 100 -10.86 -7.04 15.04
CA GLY A 100 -11.84 -6.40 15.91
C GLY A 100 -13.18 -6.17 15.23
N ALA A 101 -13.16 -5.72 13.96
CA ALA A 101 -14.35 -5.56 13.15
C ALA A 101 -15.06 -6.89 12.89
N SER A 102 -14.30 -7.97 12.61
CA SER A 102 -14.84 -9.32 12.46
C SER A 102 -15.48 -9.84 13.75
N TYR A 103 -14.86 -9.57 14.90
CA TYR A 103 -15.41 -9.95 16.21
C TYR A 103 -16.75 -9.25 16.50
N ILE A 104 -16.84 -7.95 16.23
CA ILE A 104 -18.08 -7.17 16.38
C ILE A 104 -19.15 -7.71 15.43
N GLN A 105 -18.76 -8.08 14.20
CA GLN A 105 -19.63 -8.69 13.20
C GLN A 105 -20.31 -9.94 13.73
N THR A 106 -19.54 -10.84 14.34
CA THR A 106 -20.04 -12.09 14.92
C THR A 106 -20.89 -11.85 16.16
N ALA A 107 -20.47 -10.95 17.05
CA ALA A 107 -21.14 -10.69 18.33
C ALA A 107 -22.47 -9.92 18.18
N PHE A 108 -22.55 -8.98 17.24
CA PHE A 108 -23.72 -8.11 17.04
C PHE A 108 -24.54 -8.45 15.78
N GLN A 109 -24.19 -9.51 15.03
CA GLN A 109 -24.86 -9.92 13.78
C GLN A 109 -24.95 -8.79 12.74
N ILE A 110 -23.94 -7.91 12.70
CA ILE A 110 -23.87 -6.80 11.76
C ILE A 110 -23.30 -7.32 10.43
N PRO A 111 -23.84 -6.94 9.26
CA PRO A 111 -23.27 -7.35 7.97
C PRO A 111 -21.84 -6.84 7.77
N GLY A 112 -20.98 -7.65 7.15
CA GLY A 112 -19.57 -7.32 6.93
C GLY A 112 -19.27 -6.11 6.06
N SER A 113 -20.27 -5.63 5.34
CA SER A 113 -20.22 -4.37 4.60
C SER A 113 -19.82 -3.16 5.46
N VAL A 114 -20.09 -3.19 6.78
CA VAL A 114 -19.69 -2.09 7.68
C VAL A 114 -18.17 -1.98 7.81
N ALA A 115 -17.45 -3.11 7.83
CA ALA A 115 -16.00 -3.11 7.92
C ALA A 115 -15.36 -2.53 6.63
N GLU A 116 -15.93 -2.86 5.47
CA GLU A 116 -15.50 -2.31 4.19
C GLU A 116 -15.79 -0.81 4.07
N MET A 117 -16.95 -0.35 4.55
CA MET A 117 -17.28 1.08 4.57
C MET A 117 -16.30 1.88 5.42
N ILE A 118 -15.93 1.38 6.61
CA ILE A 118 -14.94 2.03 7.47
C ILE A 118 -13.59 2.15 6.75
N GLN A 119 -13.14 1.08 6.08
CA GLN A 119 -11.91 1.10 5.30
C GLN A 119 -11.96 2.13 4.16
N ALA A 120 -13.07 2.21 3.43
CA ALA A 120 -13.26 3.17 2.35
C ALA A 120 -13.23 4.62 2.86
N ILE A 121 -13.85 4.90 4.00
CA ILE A 121 -13.83 6.22 4.64
C ILE A 121 -12.40 6.58 5.07
N ILE A 122 -11.67 5.64 5.68
CA ILE A 122 -10.28 5.85 6.07
C ILE A 122 -9.42 6.17 4.85
N LEU A 123 -9.55 5.40 3.76
CA LEU A 123 -8.85 5.67 2.51
C LEU A 123 -9.18 7.06 1.95
N PHE A 124 -10.47 7.43 1.94
CA PHE A 124 -10.92 8.74 1.47
C PHE A 124 -10.29 9.89 2.27
N PHE A 125 -10.24 9.76 3.60
CA PHE A 125 -9.57 10.75 4.46
C PHE A 125 -8.06 10.81 4.23
N ILE A 126 -7.38 9.66 4.04
CA ILE A 126 -5.95 9.62 3.76
C ILE A 126 -5.65 10.31 2.42
N LEU A 127 -6.38 9.94 1.37
CA LEU A 127 -6.28 10.55 0.05
C LEU A 127 -6.57 12.06 0.09
N GLY A 128 -7.64 12.45 0.80
CA GLY A 128 -7.99 13.85 0.97
C GLY A 128 -6.90 14.63 1.70
N SER A 129 -6.31 14.07 2.76
CA SER A 129 -5.21 14.72 3.49
C SER A 129 -3.94 14.83 2.63
N GLU A 130 -3.58 13.77 1.90
CA GLU A 130 -2.43 13.82 0.97
C GLU A 130 -2.65 14.87 -0.13
N PHE A 131 -3.86 14.93 -0.69
CA PHE A 131 -4.21 15.94 -1.70
C PHE A 131 -4.08 17.36 -1.14
N VAL A 132 -4.56 17.62 0.08
CA VAL A 132 -4.46 18.93 0.75
C VAL A 132 -3.01 19.27 1.13
N LEU A 133 -2.17 18.28 1.44
CA LEU A 133 -0.75 18.48 1.78
C LEU A 133 0.13 18.70 0.53
N GLN A 134 -0.15 18.02 -0.58
CA GLN A 134 0.59 18.17 -1.83
C GLN A 134 0.19 19.43 -2.61
N TYR A 135 -1.10 19.78 -2.61
CA TYR A 135 -1.58 21.05 -3.15
C TYR A 135 -1.52 22.14 -2.09
N ARG A 136 -0.34 22.76 -1.94
CA ARG A 136 -0.25 24.06 -1.27
C ARG A 136 -1.06 25.04 -2.10
N PHE A 137 -2.25 25.42 -1.63
CA PHE A 137 -2.99 26.55 -2.16
C PHE A 137 -2.12 27.81 -2.05
N VAL A 138 -1.37 28.12 -3.10
CA VAL A 138 -0.76 29.43 -3.29
C VAL A 138 -1.90 30.35 -3.70
N SER A 139 -2.45 31.08 -2.74
CA SER A 139 -3.31 32.22 -3.02
C SER A 139 -2.41 33.30 -3.65
N ASP A 140 -2.50 33.44 -4.97
CA ASP A 140 -1.88 34.56 -5.67
C ASP A 140 -2.72 35.82 -5.40
N LYS A 141 -2.34 36.58 -4.38
CA LYS A 141 -2.79 37.96 -4.15
C LYS A 141 -1.61 38.93 -4.22
N THR A 142 -0.89 38.98 -5.35
CA THR A 142 0.04 40.10 -5.59
C THR A 142 0.14 40.47 -7.07
N LYS A 143 -0.89 41.15 -7.61
CA LYS A 143 -0.76 41.96 -8.84
C LYS A 143 -1.93 42.93 -9.04
N SER A 144 -1.97 44.02 -8.28
CA SER A 144 -2.66 45.26 -8.71
C SER A 144 -2.16 46.49 -7.94
N GLU A 145 -0.85 46.74 -7.90
CA GLU A 145 -0.35 48.06 -7.51
C GLU A 145 0.96 48.34 -8.24
N VAL A 146 0.84 48.76 -9.49
CA VAL A 146 1.74 49.68 -10.19
C VAL A 146 0.95 50.16 -11.42
N ALA A 147 0.12 51.17 -11.18
CA ALA A 147 -0.33 52.12 -12.18
C ALA A 147 0.66 53.29 -12.21
#